data_AF-A0A3R7IY21-F1
#
_entry.id   AF-A0A3R7IY21-F1
#
_cell.length_a   1.000
_cell.length_b   1.000
_cell.length_c   1.000
_cell.angle_alpha   90.00
_cell.angle_beta   90.00
_cell.angle_gamma   90.00
#
_symmetry.space_group_name_H-M   'P 1'
#
loop_
_entity.id
_entity.type
_entity.pdbx_description
1 polymer ?
#
loop_
_entity_poly.entity_id
_entity_poly.type
_entity_poly.pdbx_seq_one_letter_code
_entity_poly.pdbx_strand_id
1 'polypeptide(L)'
;MKSMGDKESAKVVEQIVWEERDHVRCGMKWFQHIARVQKREKNQVAYFQELVLQFFPDGLPGPFDVEARLAANMGVEWYQPLENKVAHSHPSQQKNEAVDKKREQNASVAAFAASKKKVILAGSVWPERISSAAGVRSADIISVLQERGYQVLCVSPSRLNDHTARLEEEHDVRCVQADANMDAFQKLLLESMPQLVVFDRFIAEEMYGWQAKKYAPEALRVLDLQDVHFLRRAREFAVKKQGVNFEETLDGACLDIAPVEKVAIRELASIHRSDLTLYVSDFERDLLVSRFQVPDVGLHRCDFFYPKIDVSKLRSFEERKHIAFIGSFKHAPNVDAVEWTKSSILPLLRSTGEEAEIHIYGSYGDTKRFSRLDDPSKGFYMKGFAPGAHETLSQYRLSIAPLRFGAGIKGKIADSWFVGTPCVTTSIGAEGMTSEASPWGGAIANDPEAFATEMQSLYNDQERWNFTRDAGVVACSSRYDHTCNADSLMARIERAMSEKIAMRERNWMGRILWSEKYRATEYMSSDDTQGAQLTKY
;
A
#
# COMPACT_ATOMS: atom_id res chain seq x y z
N MET A 1 29.18 16.43 22.63
CA MET A 1 28.05 17.37 22.49
C MET A 1 28.13 18.47 23.56
N LYS A 2 28.09 18.15 24.86
CA LYS A 2 28.27 19.13 25.96
C LYS A 2 29.59 19.93 25.85
N SER A 3 30.70 19.29 25.46
CA SER A 3 32.01 19.92 25.22
C SER A 3 32.09 20.78 23.95
N MET A 4 31.10 20.67 23.05
CA MET A 4 31.04 21.41 21.78
C MET A 4 30.03 22.57 21.83
N GLY A 5 29.51 22.92 23.02
CA GLY A 5 28.61 24.06 23.22
C GLY A 5 27.12 23.79 22.99
N ASP A 6 26.77 22.67 22.34
CA ASP A 6 25.38 22.28 22.11
C ASP A 6 24.78 21.53 23.31
N LYS A 7 24.24 22.31 24.25
CA LYS A 7 23.65 21.80 25.49
C LYS A 7 22.23 21.27 25.31
N GLU A 8 21.49 21.74 24.32
CA GLU A 8 20.10 21.31 24.07
C GLU A 8 20.07 19.93 23.41
N SER A 9 20.81 19.73 22.32
CA SER A 9 20.89 18.41 21.68
C SER A 9 21.49 17.37 22.62
N ALA A 10 22.44 17.78 23.49
CA ALA A 10 22.99 16.90 24.51
C ALA A 10 21.94 16.44 25.54
N LYS A 11 20.99 17.31 25.92
CA LYS A 11 19.89 16.94 26.83
C LYS A 11 18.89 16.01 26.16
N VAL A 12 18.59 16.23 24.88
CA VAL A 12 17.71 15.33 24.11
C VAL A 12 18.33 13.94 23.97
N VAL A 13 19.62 13.86 23.64
CA VAL A 13 20.32 12.57 23.56
C VAL A 13 20.41 11.89 24.92
N GLU A 14 20.63 12.64 26.00
CA GLU A 14 20.62 12.13 27.37
C GLU A 14 19.25 11.55 27.76
N GLN A 15 18.16 12.20 27.35
CA GLN A 15 16.80 11.69 27.54
C GLN A 15 16.54 10.42 26.72
N ILE A 16 16.96 10.37 25.45
CA ILE A 16 16.81 9.17 24.60
C ILE A 16 17.55 7.98 25.21
N VAL A 17 18.80 8.18 25.64
CA VAL A 17 19.60 7.13 26.29
C VAL A 17 18.95 6.67 27.59
N TRP A 18 18.35 7.58 28.35
CA TRP A 18 17.64 7.24 29.59
C TRP A 18 16.35 6.43 29.31
N GLU A 19 15.55 6.84 28.33
CA GLU A 19 14.32 6.14 27.92
C GLU A 19 14.62 4.75 27.34
N GLU A 20 15.70 4.59 26.57
CA GLU A 20 16.13 3.31 26.02
C GLU A 20 16.49 2.30 27.13
N ARG A 21 17.16 2.75 28.19
CA ARG A 21 17.47 1.90 29.36
C ARG A 21 16.20 1.39 30.04
N ASP A 22 15.19 2.24 30.18
CA ASP A 22 13.92 1.87 30.80
C ASP A 22 13.08 0.95 29.91
N HIS A 23 13.12 1.15 28.59
CA HIS A 23 12.48 0.26 27.63
C HIS A 23 13.10 -1.15 27.68
N VAL A 24 14.43 -1.28 27.69
CA VAL A 24 15.12 -2.58 27.81
C VAL A 24 14.81 -3.24 29.15
N ARG A 25 14.80 -2.48 30.25
CA ARG A 25 14.48 -2.99 31.59
C ARG A 25 13.05 -3.53 31.69
N CYS A 26 12.08 -2.83 31.10
CA CYS A 26 10.69 -3.29 31.00
C CYS A 26 10.57 -4.53 30.12
N GLY A 27 11.27 -4.55 28.98
CA GLY A 27 11.34 -5.71 28.09
C GLY A 27 11.91 -6.96 28.79
N MET A 28 12.96 -6.79 29.60
CA MET A 28 13.57 -7.89 30.36
C MET A 28 12.61 -8.44 31.41
N LYS A 29 11.91 -7.58 32.17
CA LYS A 29 10.89 -8.03 33.14
C LYS A 29 9.76 -8.80 32.47
N TRP A 30 9.29 -8.32 31.32
CA TRP A 30 8.27 -9.01 30.53
C TRP A 30 8.78 -10.36 30.01
N PHE A 31 9.99 -10.42 29.45
CA PHE A 31 10.58 -11.65 28.94
C PHE A 31 10.76 -12.70 30.05
N GLN A 32 11.24 -12.29 31.22
CA GLN A 32 11.36 -13.17 32.39
C GLN A 32 10.00 -13.72 32.84
N HIS A 33 8.95 -12.91 32.77
CA HIS A 33 7.58 -13.37 33.02
C HIS A 33 7.14 -14.43 31.99
N ILE A 34 7.38 -14.20 30.69
CA ILE A 34 7.10 -15.18 29.63
C ILE A 34 7.88 -16.48 29.85
N ALA A 35 9.17 -16.40 30.18
CA ALA A 35 10.00 -17.57 30.44
C ALA A 35 9.47 -18.40 31.63
N ARG A 36 8.90 -17.77 32.67
CA ARG A 36 8.22 -18.46 33.77
C ARG A 36 6.94 -19.17 33.30
N VAL A 37 6.08 -18.47 32.55
CA VAL A 37 4.83 -19.04 32.01
C VAL A 37 5.12 -20.25 31.11
N GLN A 38 6.21 -20.20 30.35
CA GLN A 38 6.66 -21.28 29.46
C GLN A 38 7.49 -22.38 30.16
N LYS A 39 7.62 -22.35 31.51
CA LYS A 39 8.43 -23.29 32.31
C LYS A 39 9.92 -23.36 31.90
N ARG A 40 10.48 -22.27 31.38
CA ARG A 40 11.87 -22.11 30.95
C ARG A 40 12.71 -21.25 31.92
N GLU A 41 12.26 -21.05 33.16
CA GLU A 41 12.86 -20.13 34.13
C GLU A 41 14.34 -20.43 34.47
N LYS A 42 14.78 -21.69 34.39
CA LYS A 42 16.19 -22.05 34.67
C LYS A 42 17.16 -21.74 33.53
N ASN A 43 16.66 -21.50 32.31
CA ASN A 43 17.45 -21.34 31.08
C ASN A 43 17.08 -20.07 30.30
N GLN A 44 16.76 -18.97 30.99
CA GLN A 44 16.20 -17.77 30.34
C GLN A 44 17.11 -17.18 29.25
N VAL A 45 18.43 -17.19 29.47
CA VAL A 45 19.43 -16.71 28.50
C VAL A 45 19.41 -17.57 27.23
N ALA A 46 19.45 -18.90 27.37
CA ALA A 46 19.41 -19.81 26.24
C ALA A 46 18.07 -19.72 25.48
N TYR A 47 16.96 -19.56 26.21
CA TYR A 47 15.64 -19.38 25.62
C TYR A 47 15.52 -18.06 24.85
N PHE A 48 16.14 -16.99 25.37
CA PHE A 48 16.23 -15.71 24.68
C PHE A 48 17.05 -15.85 23.38
N GLN A 49 18.22 -16.49 23.45
CA GLN A 49 19.08 -16.73 22.29
C GLN A 49 18.39 -17.59 21.22
N GLU A 50 17.68 -18.65 21.62
CA GLU A 50 16.87 -19.50 20.74
C GLU A 50 15.83 -18.67 19.99
N LEU A 51 15.06 -17.84 20.70
CA LEU A 51 14.05 -16.98 20.10
C LEU A 51 14.66 -15.93 19.19
N VAL A 52 15.78 -15.31 19.59
CA VAL A 52 16.46 -14.34 18.74
C VAL A 52 16.92 -14.99 17.46
N LEU A 53 17.57 -16.16 17.49
CA LEU A 53 18.00 -16.86 16.28
C LEU A 53 16.83 -17.40 15.44
N GLN A 54 15.69 -17.69 16.05
CA GLN A 54 14.48 -18.06 15.32
C GLN A 54 13.92 -16.90 14.47
N PHE A 55 13.97 -15.67 14.97
CA PHE A 55 13.41 -14.49 14.29
C PHE A 55 14.46 -13.61 13.59
N PHE A 56 15.72 -13.75 13.97
CA PHE A 56 16.90 -13.07 13.45
C PHE A 56 18.03 -14.11 13.27
N PRO A 57 17.96 -14.95 12.23
CA PRO A 57 18.88 -16.08 12.04
C PRO A 57 20.34 -15.66 11.88
N ASP A 58 20.57 -14.45 11.36
CA ASP A 58 21.92 -13.89 11.23
C ASP A 58 22.50 -13.47 12.59
N GLY A 59 21.64 -13.25 13.60
CA GLY A 59 21.90 -12.73 14.95
C GLY A 59 21.56 -11.24 15.14
N LEU A 60 22.11 -10.61 16.17
CA LEU A 60 21.94 -9.20 16.52
C LEU A 60 23.11 -8.33 16.00
N PRO A 61 22.82 -7.16 15.40
CA PRO A 61 23.86 -6.23 14.98
C PRO A 61 24.48 -5.54 16.21
N GLY A 62 25.79 -5.73 16.40
CA GLY A 62 26.60 -4.96 17.33
C GLY A 62 27.17 -3.68 16.69
N PRO A 63 28.02 -2.91 17.43
CA PRO A 63 28.42 -3.14 18.81
C PRO A 63 27.33 -2.75 19.81
N PHE A 64 27.27 -3.45 20.95
CA PHE A 64 26.30 -3.16 22.01
C PHE A 64 26.87 -2.19 23.04
N ASP A 65 26.06 -1.23 23.47
CA ASP A 65 26.32 -0.46 24.69
C ASP A 65 26.17 -1.38 25.91
N VAL A 66 27.30 -1.83 26.43
CA VAL A 66 27.39 -2.76 27.57
C VAL A 66 26.97 -2.09 28.87
N GLU A 67 27.32 -0.81 29.07
CA GLU A 67 27.03 -0.08 30.30
C GLU A 67 25.52 0.18 30.45
N ALA A 68 24.86 0.61 29.36
CA ALA A 68 23.42 0.82 29.34
C ALA A 68 22.62 -0.48 29.55
N ARG A 69 23.06 -1.59 28.95
CA ARG A 69 22.39 -2.91 29.07
C ARG A 69 22.58 -3.55 30.44
N LEU A 70 23.78 -3.44 31.03
CA LEU A 70 24.01 -3.86 32.41
C LEU A 70 23.13 -3.08 33.38
N ALA A 71 22.99 -1.76 33.18
CA ALA A 71 22.12 -0.93 34.00
C ALA A 71 20.62 -1.25 33.83
N ALA A 72 20.24 -1.98 32.78
CA ALA A 72 18.90 -2.50 32.53
C ALA A 72 18.70 -3.96 33.00
N ASN A 73 19.64 -4.52 33.78
CA ASN A 73 19.68 -5.92 34.22
C ASN A 73 19.80 -6.94 33.06
N MET A 74 20.45 -6.57 31.97
CA MET A 74 20.75 -7.47 30.85
C MET A 74 22.28 -7.62 30.73
N GLY A 75 22.80 -8.74 31.24
CA GLY A 75 24.23 -9.05 31.13
C GLY A 75 24.66 -9.39 29.70
N VAL A 76 25.97 -9.36 29.45
CA VAL A 76 26.56 -9.64 28.12
C VAL A 76 26.22 -11.04 27.60
N GLU A 77 25.98 -11.99 28.49
CA GLU A 77 25.58 -13.36 28.17
C GLU A 77 24.29 -13.45 27.35
N TRP A 78 23.43 -12.43 27.41
CA TRP A 78 22.15 -12.41 26.69
C TRP A 78 22.30 -12.14 25.20
N TYR A 79 23.26 -11.29 24.82
CA TYR A 79 23.32 -10.70 23.48
C TYR A 79 24.68 -10.81 22.80
N GLN A 80 25.78 -10.87 23.54
CA GLN A 80 27.12 -10.96 22.96
C GLN A 80 27.33 -12.24 22.11
N PRO A 81 26.83 -13.42 22.53
CA PRO A 81 26.92 -14.63 21.70
C PRO A 81 26.11 -14.56 20.41
N LEU A 82 25.16 -13.62 20.33
CA LEU A 82 24.30 -13.38 19.18
C LEU A 82 24.85 -12.30 18.27
N GLU A 83 26.00 -11.69 18.58
CA GLU A 83 26.56 -10.62 17.77
C GLU A 83 26.99 -11.13 16.39
N ASN A 84 26.47 -10.52 15.33
CA ASN A 84 26.84 -10.92 13.96
C ASN A 84 28.27 -10.50 13.72
N LYS A 85 29.16 -11.45 13.44
CA LYS A 85 30.51 -11.17 12.93
C LYS A 85 30.45 -10.78 11.45
N VAL A 86 29.83 -9.66 11.11
CA VAL A 86 30.04 -9.04 9.80
C VAL A 86 31.31 -8.19 9.87
N ALA A 87 32.45 -8.87 9.90
CA ALA A 87 33.71 -8.32 9.41
C ALA A 87 33.83 -8.72 7.94
N HIS A 88 34.07 -7.72 7.08
CA HIS A 88 34.26 -7.87 5.64
C HIS A 88 35.15 -9.07 5.28
N SER A 89 34.55 -10.13 4.72
CA SER A 89 35.29 -11.17 4.00
C SER A 89 34.40 -11.79 2.93
N HIS A 90 34.70 -11.50 1.67
CA HIS A 90 34.12 -12.18 0.51
C HIS A 90 34.77 -13.56 0.35
N PRO A 91 34.00 -14.66 0.22
CA PRO A 91 34.53 -15.90 -0.31
C PRO A 91 34.53 -15.84 -1.84
N SER A 92 35.73 -15.95 -2.40
CA SER A 92 36.03 -16.03 -3.82
C SER A 92 35.65 -17.40 -4.40
N GLN A 93 34.57 -17.48 -5.17
CA GLN A 93 34.36 -18.53 -6.19
C GLN A 93 33.15 -18.19 -7.07
N GLN A 94 33.35 -17.33 -8.09
CA GLN A 94 32.52 -17.19 -9.30
C GLN A 94 33.13 -16.07 -10.16
N LYS A 95 34.29 -16.34 -10.78
CA LYS A 95 35.02 -15.32 -11.56
C LYS A 95 34.67 -15.26 -13.05
N ASN A 96 33.84 -16.18 -13.57
CA ASN A 96 33.57 -16.24 -15.01
C ASN A 96 32.13 -15.87 -15.41
N GLU A 97 31.13 -15.91 -14.52
CA GLU A 97 29.78 -15.37 -14.80
C GLU A 97 29.61 -13.89 -14.38
N ALA A 98 30.48 -13.42 -13.48
CA ALA A 98 30.44 -12.06 -12.94
C ALA A 98 30.95 -10.98 -13.92
N VAL A 99 31.65 -11.36 -15.00
CA VAL A 99 32.24 -10.41 -15.96
C VAL A 99 31.20 -9.93 -16.98
N ASP A 100 30.32 -10.83 -17.44
CA ASP A 100 29.23 -10.46 -18.36
C ASP A 100 28.09 -9.75 -17.61
N LYS A 101 27.71 -10.23 -16.42
CA LYS A 101 26.76 -9.50 -15.55
C LYS A 101 27.28 -8.13 -15.11
N LYS A 102 28.59 -7.98 -14.79
CA LYS A 102 29.17 -6.65 -14.54
C LYS A 102 29.17 -5.75 -15.77
N ARG A 103 29.27 -6.30 -16.98
CA ARG A 103 29.26 -5.52 -18.23
C ARG A 103 27.86 -4.99 -18.53
N GLU A 104 26.83 -5.82 -18.37
CA GLU A 104 25.43 -5.41 -18.50
C GLU A 104 25.01 -4.43 -17.38
N GLN A 105 25.43 -4.68 -16.15
CA GLN A 105 25.15 -3.80 -15.01
C GLN A 105 25.92 -2.47 -15.09
N ASN A 106 27.15 -2.45 -15.64
CA ASN A 106 27.86 -1.20 -15.92
C ASN A 106 27.26 -0.44 -17.13
N ALA A 107 26.68 -1.15 -18.11
CA ALA A 107 25.99 -0.53 -19.23
C ALA A 107 24.65 0.09 -18.81
N SER A 108 23.88 -0.56 -17.93
CA SER A 108 22.64 0.01 -17.37
C SER A 108 22.92 1.19 -16.42
N VAL A 109 24.02 1.14 -15.65
CA VAL A 109 24.49 2.27 -14.82
C VAL A 109 24.93 3.47 -15.68
N ALA A 110 25.63 3.23 -16.80
CA ALA A 110 26.00 4.29 -17.73
C ALA A 110 24.78 4.87 -18.48
N ALA A 111 23.81 4.02 -18.83
CA ALA A 111 22.53 4.45 -19.37
C ALA A 111 21.74 5.28 -18.34
N PHE A 112 21.77 4.92 -17.05
CA PHE A 112 21.11 5.66 -15.96
C PHE A 112 21.68 7.07 -15.76
N ALA A 113 23.00 7.19 -15.85
CA ALA A 113 23.67 8.49 -15.78
C ALA A 113 23.40 9.36 -17.02
N ALA A 114 23.16 8.75 -18.19
CA ALA A 114 23.01 9.43 -19.48
C ALA A 114 21.57 9.87 -19.81
N SER A 115 20.52 9.30 -19.19
CA SER A 115 19.16 9.74 -19.45
C SER A 115 18.87 11.12 -18.87
N LYS A 116 18.20 11.96 -19.65
CA LYS A 116 17.72 13.28 -19.22
C LYS A 116 16.38 13.22 -18.48
N LYS A 117 15.69 12.08 -18.47
CA LYS A 117 14.36 11.91 -17.87
C LYS A 117 14.44 10.91 -16.70
N LYS A 118 14.37 11.43 -15.48
CA LYS A 118 14.50 10.68 -14.22
C LYS A 118 13.30 10.93 -13.33
N VAL A 119 12.80 9.85 -12.74
CA VAL A 119 11.67 9.83 -11.81
C VAL A 119 12.13 9.19 -10.51
N ILE A 120 11.68 9.76 -9.40
CA ILE A 120 11.71 9.07 -8.11
C ILE A 120 10.29 8.62 -7.77
N LEU A 121 10.10 7.32 -7.57
CA LEU A 121 8.88 6.76 -6.99
C LEU A 121 9.16 6.46 -5.51
N ALA A 122 8.60 7.28 -4.62
CA ALA A 122 8.80 7.17 -3.18
C ALA A 122 7.59 6.52 -2.51
N GLY A 123 7.81 5.50 -1.68
CA GLY A 123 6.77 4.78 -0.95
C GLY A 123 7.15 4.50 0.49
N SER A 124 6.17 4.41 1.40
CA SER A 124 6.41 3.95 2.77
C SER A 124 6.80 2.45 2.83
N VAL A 125 6.43 1.71 1.79
CA VAL A 125 6.81 0.32 1.52
C VAL A 125 7.12 0.15 0.03
N TRP A 126 7.75 -0.97 -0.34
CA TRP A 126 8.05 -1.30 -1.73
C TRP A 126 6.80 -1.70 -2.53
N PRO A 127 6.69 -1.33 -3.82
CA PRO A 127 5.69 -1.91 -4.71
C PRO A 127 5.81 -3.44 -4.77
N GLU A 128 4.69 -4.14 -4.59
CA GLU A 128 4.67 -5.61 -4.58
C GLU A 128 3.49 -6.15 -5.39
N ARG A 129 3.73 -6.46 -6.68
CA ARG A 129 2.71 -6.94 -7.63
C ARG A 129 1.96 -8.17 -7.14
N ILE A 130 2.66 -9.11 -6.51
CA ILE A 130 2.11 -10.40 -6.08
C ILE A 130 1.21 -10.32 -4.84
N SER A 131 1.21 -9.19 -4.13
CA SER A 131 0.51 -9.06 -2.85
C SER A 131 -0.69 -8.12 -2.86
N SER A 132 -0.74 -7.13 -3.77
CA SER A 132 -1.83 -6.15 -3.75
C SER A 132 -2.09 -5.49 -5.10
N ALA A 133 -3.33 -5.11 -5.36
CA ALA A 133 -3.72 -4.31 -6.53
C ALA A 133 -3.00 -2.96 -6.59
N ALA A 134 -2.72 -2.36 -5.42
CA ALA A 134 -1.88 -1.19 -5.29
C ALA A 134 -0.47 -1.42 -5.85
N GLY A 135 0.18 -2.52 -5.45
CA GLY A 135 1.50 -2.90 -5.94
C GLY A 135 1.51 -3.18 -7.45
N VAL A 136 0.45 -3.79 -7.98
CA VAL A 136 0.27 -3.96 -9.44
C VAL A 136 0.26 -2.59 -10.13
N ARG A 137 -0.59 -1.66 -9.69
CA ARG A 137 -0.71 -0.35 -10.34
C ARG A 137 0.56 0.50 -10.19
N SER A 138 1.21 0.51 -9.02
CA SER A 138 2.49 1.21 -8.84
C SER A 138 3.53 0.68 -9.84
N ALA A 139 3.59 -0.63 -10.05
CA ALA A 139 4.50 -1.23 -11.02
C ALA A 139 4.07 -0.99 -12.48
N ASP A 140 2.78 -0.84 -12.78
CA ASP A 140 2.32 -0.44 -14.12
C ASP A 140 2.69 1.00 -14.43
N ILE A 141 2.56 1.91 -13.45
CA ILE A 141 3.01 3.31 -13.59
C ILE A 141 4.53 3.36 -13.88
N ILE A 142 5.33 2.50 -13.25
CA ILE A 142 6.77 2.36 -13.57
C ILE A 142 6.95 2.01 -15.04
N SER A 143 6.28 0.97 -15.53
CA SER A 143 6.37 0.52 -16.93
C SER A 143 5.94 1.62 -17.91
N VAL A 144 4.81 2.28 -17.67
CA VAL A 144 4.32 3.40 -18.51
C VAL A 144 5.33 4.55 -18.58
N LEU A 145 5.97 4.90 -17.47
CA LEU A 145 7.02 5.92 -17.46
C LEU A 145 8.24 5.47 -18.28
N GLN A 146 8.67 4.21 -18.14
CA GLN A 146 9.80 3.66 -18.87
C GLN A 146 9.56 3.60 -20.38
N GLU A 147 8.34 3.25 -20.80
CA GLU A 147 7.92 3.30 -22.22
C GLU A 147 8.07 4.71 -22.83
N ARG A 148 8.00 5.76 -22.00
CA ARG A 148 8.22 7.17 -22.41
C ARG A 148 9.67 7.66 -22.17
N GLY A 149 10.59 6.72 -21.92
CA GLY A 149 12.02 6.96 -21.78
C GLY A 149 12.44 7.51 -20.43
N TYR A 150 11.59 7.44 -19.41
CA TYR A 150 11.97 7.77 -18.05
C TYR A 150 12.75 6.63 -17.41
N GLN A 151 13.72 6.99 -16.57
CA GLN A 151 14.35 6.06 -15.66
C GLN A 151 13.79 6.25 -14.27
N VAL A 152 13.43 5.13 -13.63
CA VAL A 152 12.73 5.15 -12.36
C VAL A 152 13.64 4.67 -11.24
N LEU A 153 13.71 5.47 -10.19
CA LEU A 153 14.34 5.14 -8.92
C LEU A 153 13.24 4.93 -7.87
N CYS A 154 13.12 3.71 -7.35
CA CYS A 154 12.21 3.39 -6.27
C CYS A 154 12.87 3.68 -4.92
N VAL A 155 12.17 4.36 -4.02
CA VAL A 155 12.68 4.78 -2.71
C VAL A 155 11.70 4.39 -1.60
N SER A 156 12.22 3.83 -0.51
CA SER A 156 11.42 3.47 0.66
C SER A 156 12.27 3.47 1.94
N PRO A 157 11.71 3.69 3.15
CA PRO A 157 12.46 3.47 4.38
C PRO A 157 12.62 1.97 4.70
N SER A 158 11.80 1.12 4.04
CA SER A 158 11.75 -0.31 4.26
C SER A 158 13.07 -0.99 3.89
N ARG A 159 13.45 -2.04 4.63
CA ARG A 159 14.64 -2.83 4.31
C ARG A 159 14.49 -3.48 2.93
N LEU A 160 15.60 -3.59 2.22
CA LEU A 160 15.69 -4.39 1.00
C LEU A 160 15.43 -5.87 1.33
N ASN A 161 14.76 -6.56 0.41
CA ASN A 161 14.36 -7.96 0.54
C ASN A 161 14.16 -8.61 -0.85
N ASP A 162 13.74 -9.87 -0.88
CA ASP A 162 13.53 -10.61 -2.13
C ASP A 162 12.48 -9.95 -3.06
N HIS A 163 11.48 -9.26 -2.50
CA HIS A 163 10.51 -8.51 -3.31
C HIS A 163 11.15 -7.32 -4.02
N THR A 164 12.10 -6.64 -3.36
CA THR A 164 12.86 -5.57 -4.03
C THR A 164 13.76 -6.10 -5.12
N ALA A 165 14.46 -7.22 -4.90
CA ALA A 165 15.30 -7.83 -5.94
C ALA A 165 14.47 -8.20 -7.17
N ARG A 166 13.27 -8.76 -6.96
CA ARG A 166 12.33 -9.06 -8.04
C ARG A 166 11.83 -7.80 -8.75
N LEU A 167 11.51 -6.73 -8.02
CA LEU A 167 11.10 -5.47 -8.61
C LEU A 167 12.21 -4.90 -9.51
N GLU A 168 13.47 -4.95 -9.07
CA GLU A 168 14.62 -4.52 -9.88
C GLU A 168 14.79 -5.38 -11.14
N GLU A 169 14.66 -6.71 -11.03
CA GLU A 169 14.80 -7.64 -12.15
C GLU A 169 13.66 -7.54 -13.16
N GLU A 170 12.40 -7.54 -12.71
CA GLU A 170 11.22 -7.56 -13.58
C GLU A 170 10.96 -6.21 -14.26
N HIS A 171 11.36 -5.11 -13.62
CA HIS A 171 11.07 -3.76 -14.11
C HIS A 171 12.30 -2.95 -14.47
N ASP A 172 13.53 -3.47 -14.39
CA ASP A 172 14.76 -2.71 -14.67
C ASP A 172 14.79 -1.35 -13.92
N VAL A 173 14.42 -1.39 -12.65
CA VAL A 173 14.46 -0.22 -11.74
C VAL A 173 15.56 -0.39 -10.71
N ARG A 174 15.95 0.72 -10.08
CA ARG A 174 16.83 0.70 -8.92
C ARG A 174 16.03 0.96 -7.66
N CYS A 175 16.19 0.11 -6.64
CA CYS A 175 15.61 0.27 -5.32
C CYS A 175 16.64 0.84 -4.34
N VAL A 176 16.32 1.95 -3.68
CA VAL A 176 17.21 2.57 -2.69
C VAL A 176 16.48 2.76 -1.38
N GLN A 177 16.99 2.10 -0.34
CA GLN A 177 16.51 2.33 1.01
C GLN A 177 16.94 3.73 1.47
N ALA A 178 15.99 4.61 1.76
CA ALA A 178 16.24 5.95 2.26
C ALA A 178 15.28 6.29 3.40
N ASP A 179 15.80 6.40 4.61
CA ASP A 179 15.05 6.94 5.74
C ASP A 179 14.79 8.42 5.51
N ALA A 180 13.52 8.84 5.68
CA ALA A 180 13.10 10.22 5.53
C ALA A 180 13.73 11.17 6.57
N ASN A 181 14.20 10.64 7.70
CA ASN A 181 14.84 11.42 8.76
C ASN A 181 16.36 11.58 8.58
N MET A 182 16.92 10.95 7.55
CA MET A 182 18.36 10.99 7.24
C MET A 182 18.59 11.75 5.94
N ASP A 183 19.83 12.20 5.72
CA ASP A 183 20.22 12.92 4.50
C ASP A 183 20.20 12.06 3.22
N ALA A 184 19.83 10.78 3.32
CA ALA A 184 19.84 9.85 2.19
C ALA A 184 18.92 10.31 1.06
N PHE A 185 17.69 10.72 1.37
CA PHE A 185 16.75 11.16 0.33
C PHE A 185 17.15 12.51 -0.28
N GLN A 186 17.63 13.45 0.54
CA GLN A 186 18.22 14.70 0.07
C GLN A 186 19.36 14.45 -0.93
N LYS A 187 20.32 13.57 -0.60
CA LYS A 187 21.44 13.23 -1.51
C LYS A 187 20.93 12.68 -2.83
N LEU A 188 19.97 11.76 -2.79
CA LEU A 188 19.34 11.21 -4.00
C LEU A 188 18.70 12.30 -4.87
N LEU A 189 17.96 13.25 -4.28
CA LEU A 189 17.34 14.35 -5.02
C LEU A 189 18.39 15.23 -5.72
N LEU A 190 19.46 15.59 -5.00
CA LEU A 190 20.53 16.44 -5.52
C LEU A 190 21.37 15.75 -6.61
N GLU A 191 21.64 14.45 -6.45
CA GLU A 191 22.44 13.66 -7.40
C GLU A 191 21.63 13.29 -8.65
N SER A 192 20.36 12.90 -8.48
CA SER A 192 19.53 12.46 -9.60
C SER A 192 18.89 13.62 -10.37
N MET A 193 18.63 14.76 -9.72
CA MET A 193 17.91 15.90 -10.30
C MET A 193 16.64 15.46 -11.06
N PRO A 194 15.66 14.84 -10.36
CA PRO A 194 14.53 14.24 -11.02
C PRO A 194 13.59 15.31 -11.60
N GLN A 195 12.93 14.99 -12.71
CA GLN A 195 11.87 15.84 -13.27
C GLN A 195 10.52 15.56 -12.61
N LEU A 196 10.38 14.39 -12.00
CA LEU A 196 9.14 13.89 -11.42
C LEU A 196 9.44 13.18 -10.09
N VAL A 197 8.65 13.46 -9.07
CA VAL A 197 8.60 12.69 -7.84
C VAL A 197 7.18 12.19 -7.64
N VAL A 198 6.99 10.87 -7.67
CA VAL A 198 5.70 10.20 -7.45
C VAL A 198 5.68 9.66 -6.01
N PHE A 199 4.66 10.02 -5.25
CA PHE A 199 4.44 9.53 -3.89
C PHE A 199 3.38 8.42 -3.92
N ASP A 200 3.77 7.20 -3.54
CA ASP A 200 2.84 6.09 -3.29
C ASP A 200 2.12 6.36 -1.96
N ARG A 201 0.88 6.86 -2.07
CA ARG A 201 -0.01 7.28 -1.00
C ARG A 201 0.45 8.52 -0.24
N PHE A 202 -0.50 9.10 0.49
CA PHE A 202 -0.28 10.33 1.25
C PHE A 202 0.85 10.20 2.28
N ILE A 203 1.06 9.00 2.84
CA ILE A 203 2.13 8.74 3.82
C ILE A 203 3.50 9.01 3.20
N ALA A 204 3.74 8.62 1.95
CA ALA A 204 5.00 8.88 1.28
C ALA A 204 5.18 10.38 0.98
N GLU A 205 4.11 11.09 0.63
CA GLU A 205 4.15 12.55 0.47
C GLU A 205 4.48 13.22 1.82
N GLU A 206 3.90 12.79 2.93
CA GLU A 206 4.21 13.36 4.25
C GLU A 206 5.68 13.14 4.64
N MET A 207 6.22 11.96 4.34
CA MET A 207 7.60 11.61 4.65
C MET A 207 8.60 12.39 3.80
N TYR A 208 8.37 12.47 2.48
CA TYR A 208 9.37 12.87 1.50
C TYR A 208 9.07 14.20 0.81
N GLY A 209 7.82 14.66 0.83
CA GLY A 209 7.33 15.82 0.06
C GLY A 209 8.04 17.12 0.41
N TRP A 210 8.39 17.33 1.68
CA TRP A 210 9.11 18.53 2.10
C TRP A 210 10.53 18.60 1.54
N GLN A 211 11.23 17.46 1.46
CA GLN A 211 12.55 17.36 0.85
C GLN A 211 12.47 17.56 -0.66
N ALA A 212 11.47 16.97 -1.32
CA ALA A 212 11.22 17.19 -2.73
C ALA A 212 10.97 18.68 -3.04
N LYS A 213 10.14 19.37 -2.24
CA LYS A 213 9.93 20.83 -2.37
C LYS A 213 11.23 21.62 -2.20
N LYS A 214 12.07 21.26 -1.22
CA LYS A 214 13.28 22.01 -0.87
C LYS A 214 14.44 21.78 -1.83
N TYR A 215 14.71 20.52 -2.17
CA TYR A 215 15.92 20.11 -2.89
C TYR A 215 15.69 19.75 -4.35
N ALA A 216 14.44 19.51 -4.76
CA ALA A 216 14.04 19.36 -6.16
C ALA A 216 12.81 20.24 -6.48
N PRO A 217 12.90 21.58 -6.27
CA PRO A 217 11.75 22.48 -6.45
C PRO A 217 11.19 22.43 -7.87
N GLU A 218 12.02 22.10 -8.86
CA GLU A 218 11.62 21.96 -10.26
C GLU A 218 10.97 20.61 -10.59
N ALA A 219 11.06 19.60 -9.74
CA ALA A 219 10.36 18.34 -9.99
C ALA A 219 8.84 18.57 -9.87
N LEU A 220 8.07 17.95 -10.77
CA LEU A 220 6.63 17.81 -10.57
C LEU A 220 6.38 16.83 -9.41
N ARG A 221 5.58 17.25 -8.43
CA ARG A 221 5.19 16.42 -7.29
C ARG A 221 3.85 15.78 -7.59
N VAL A 222 3.83 14.46 -7.75
CA VAL A 222 2.63 13.68 -8.05
C VAL A 222 2.29 12.78 -6.88
N LEU A 223 1.06 12.85 -6.39
CA LEU A 223 0.54 11.93 -5.37
C LEU A 223 -0.31 10.85 -6.04
N ASP A 224 0.07 9.58 -5.91
CA ASP A 224 -0.82 8.46 -6.23
C ASP A 224 -1.63 8.10 -4.98
N LEU A 225 -2.91 8.47 -4.91
CA LEU A 225 -3.75 8.19 -3.75
C LEU A 225 -3.99 6.70 -3.56
N GLN A 226 -4.13 5.97 -4.67
CA GLN A 226 -4.61 4.59 -4.72
C GLN A 226 -6.04 4.35 -4.25
N ASP A 227 -6.41 4.94 -3.14
CA ASP A 227 -7.74 5.10 -2.59
C ASP A 227 -7.73 6.30 -1.64
N VAL A 228 -8.91 6.85 -1.34
CA VAL A 228 -9.07 7.82 -0.27
C VAL A 228 -9.07 7.04 1.04
N HIS A 229 -7.93 7.06 1.73
CA HIS A 229 -7.67 6.25 2.92
C HIS A 229 -8.63 6.57 4.06
N PHE A 230 -8.90 7.85 4.31
CA PHE A 230 -9.82 8.25 5.37
C PHE A 230 -11.25 7.77 5.10
N LEU A 231 -11.69 7.72 3.84
CA LEU A 231 -13.01 7.21 3.46
C LEU A 231 -13.13 5.73 3.83
N ARG A 232 -12.13 4.91 3.43
CA ARG A 232 -12.10 3.49 3.82
C ARG A 232 -12.11 3.31 5.33
N ARG A 233 -11.34 4.13 6.06
CA ARG A 233 -11.25 4.07 7.52
C ARG A 233 -12.55 4.48 8.21
N ALA A 234 -13.25 5.49 7.70
CA ALA A 234 -14.55 5.92 8.20
C ALA A 234 -15.60 4.81 8.02
N ARG A 235 -15.67 4.20 6.82
CA ARG A 235 -16.55 3.06 6.55
C ARG A 235 -16.23 1.85 7.44
N GLU A 236 -14.94 1.51 7.59
CA GLU A 236 -14.51 0.44 8.49
C GLU A 236 -14.97 0.70 9.94
N PHE A 237 -14.84 1.95 10.42
CA PHE A 237 -15.28 2.32 11.76
C PHE A 237 -16.80 2.21 11.90
N ALA A 238 -17.58 2.75 10.97
CA ALA A 238 -19.04 2.68 10.98
C ALA A 238 -19.54 1.24 11.04
N VAL A 239 -19.04 0.38 10.13
CA VAL A 239 -19.48 -1.01 10.03
C VAL A 239 -18.99 -1.85 11.22
N LYS A 240 -17.71 -1.75 11.60
CA LYS A 240 -17.12 -2.68 12.60
C LYS A 240 -17.19 -2.19 14.04
N LYS A 241 -17.32 -0.89 14.27
CA LYS A 241 -17.28 -0.29 15.62
C LYS A 241 -18.63 0.29 16.04
N GLN A 242 -19.37 0.89 15.12
CA GLN A 242 -20.71 1.42 15.41
C GLN A 242 -21.83 0.42 15.06
N GLY A 243 -21.54 -0.59 14.25
CA GLY A 243 -22.54 -1.59 13.83
C GLY A 243 -23.57 -1.03 12.85
N VAL A 244 -23.23 0.05 12.15
CA VAL A 244 -24.06 0.68 11.12
C VAL A 244 -24.17 -0.26 9.92
N ASN A 245 -25.34 -0.31 9.28
CA ASN A 245 -25.47 -1.07 8.04
C ASN A 245 -24.64 -0.41 6.94
N PHE A 246 -23.90 -1.18 6.14
CA PHE A 246 -22.89 -0.56 5.28
C PHE A 246 -23.50 0.27 4.15
N GLU A 247 -24.74 0.00 3.77
CA GLU A 247 -25.51 0.75 2.77
C GLU A 247 -25.68 2.21 3.20
N GLU A 248 -25.78 2.47 4.51
CA GLU A 248 -25.83 3.83 5.07
C GLU A 248 -24.49 4.59 4.89
N THR A 249 -23.42 3.88 4.52
CA THR A 249 -22.08 4.44 4.29
C THR A 249 -21.77 4.68 2.81
N LEU A 250 -22.73 4.40 1.91
CA LEU A 250 -22.60 4.60 0.47
C LEU A 250 -22.58 6.09 0.11
N ASP A 251 -23.36 6.91 0.81
CA ASP A 251 -23.33 8.35 0.62
C ASP A 251 -22.11 8.98 1.33
N GLY A 252 -21.10 9.28 0.54
CA GLY A 252 -19.87 9.93 1.00
C GLY A 252 -20.11 11.33 1.59
N ALA A 253 -21.21 12.02 1.27
CA ALA A 253 -21.54 13.32 1.86
C ALA A 253 -22.05 13.18 3.31
N CYS A 254 -22.82 12.14 3.58
CA CYS A 254 -23.41 11.86 4.90
C CYS A 254 -22.49 11.07 5.84
N LEU A 255 -21.40 10.49 5.32
CA LEU A 255 -20.49 9.68 6.12
C LEU A 255 -19.81 10.48 7.23
N ASP A 256 -19.90 10.01 8.48
CA ASP A 256 -19.18 10.62 9.60
C ASP A 256 -17.67 10.37 9.50
N ILE A 257 -16.90 11.45 9.42
CA ILE A 257 -15.45 11.43 9.33
C ILE A 257 -14.77 11.79 10.66
N ALA A 258 -15.52 12.24 11.68
CA ALA A 258 -14.96 12.64 12.96
C ALA A 258 -14.09 11.54 13.61
N PRO A 259 -14.45 10.24 13.56
CA PRO A 259 -13.61 9.18 14.11
C PRO A 259 -12.23 9.02 13.43
N VAL A 260 -12.06 9.59 12.23
CA VAL A 260 -10.85 9.45 11.41
C VAL A 260 -10.29 10.81 10.96
N GLU A 261 -10.73 11.90 11.58
CA GLU A 261 -10.41 13.29 11.20
C GLU A 261 -8.90 13.50 11.04
N LYS A 262 -8.09 12.96 11.96
CA LYS A 262 -6.62 13.05 11.89
C LYS A 262 -6.04 12.47 10.59
N VAL A 263 -6.61 11.37 10.10
CA VAL A 263 -6.18 10.76 8.83
C VAL A 263 -6.69 11.62 7.66
N ALA A 264 -7.93 12.12 7.73
CA ALA A 264 -8.49 12.98 6.70
C ALA A 264 -7.66 14.26 6.51
N ILE A 265 -7.30 14.95 7.59
CA ILE A 265 -6.47 16.16 7.53
C ILE A 265 -5.12 15.87 6.89
N ARG A 266 -4.46 14.78 7.28
CA ARG A 266 -3.15 14.38 6.73
C ARG A 266 -3.22 14.12 5.23
N GLU A 267 -4.20 13.32 4.81
CA GLU A 267 -4.39 12.95 3.41
C GLU A 267 -4.78 14.15 2.53
N LEU A 268 -5.75 14.97 2.99
CA LEU A 268 -6.13 16.22 2.29
C LEU A 268 -4.96 17.20 2.19
N ALA A 269 -4.14 17.31 3.24
CA ALA A 269 -2.97 18.17 3.21
C ALA A 269 -1.94 17.69 2.17
N SER A 270 -1.73 16.37 2.03
CA SER A 270 -0.87 15.80 0.99
C SER A 270 -1.39 16.07 -0.42
N ILE A 271 -2.72 15.98 -0.63
CA ILE A 271 -3.35 16.34 -1.91
C ILE A 271 -3.04 17.80 -2.26
N HIS A 272 -3.23 18.72 -1.30
CA HIS A 272 -2.98 20.15 -1.53
C HIS A 272 -1.50 20.52 -1.64
N ARG A 273 -0.57 19.73 -1.09
CA ARG A 273 0.88 19.96 -1.22
C ARG A 273 1.47 19.42 -2.53
N SER A 274 0.75 18.53 -3.19
CA SER A 274 1.12 17.95 -4.49
C SER A 274 0.70 18.84 -5.65
N ASP A 275 1.41 18.75 -6.77
CA ASP A 275 1.07 19.51 -7.97
C ASP A 275 -0.01 18.80 -8.81
N LEU A 276 -0.01 17.47 -8.75
CA LEU A 276 -0.99 16.59 -9.41
C LEU A 276 -1.30 15.42 -8.48
N THR A 277 -2.57 15.03 -8.40
CA THR A 277 -3.02 13.89 -7.61
C THR A 277 -3.73 12.89 -8.54
N LEU A 278 -3.27 11.65 -8.52
CA LEU A 278 -3.89 10.53 -9.22
C LEU A 278 -4.94 9.89 -8.33
N TYR A 279 -6.16 9.76 -8.82
CA TYR A 279 -7.27 9.03 -8.18
C TYR A 279 -7.72 7.89 -9.09
N VAL A 280 -8.48 6.94 -8.53
CA VAL A 280 -8.88 5.72 -9.24
C VAL A 280 -10.40 5.53 -9.30
N SER A 281 -11.16 6.34 -8.58
CA SER A 281 -12.61 6.24 -8.50
C SER A 281 -13.25 7.59 -8.74
N ASP A 282 -14.19 7.62 -9.67
CA ASP A 282 -15.01 8.79 -9.96
C ASP A 282 -15.78 9.23 -8.70
N PHE A 283 -16.28 8.28 -7.91
CA PHE A 283 -16.91 8.54 -6.61
C PHE A 283 -15.96 9.26 -5.63
N GLU A 284 -14.71 8.83 -5.55
CA GLU A 284 -13.71 9.42 -4.65
C GLU A 284 -13.35 10.84 -5.08
N ARG A 285 -13.16 11.07 -6.38
CA ARG A 285 -12.99 12.44 -6.92
C ARG A 285 -14.19 13.30 -6.53
N ASP A 286 -15.40 12.82 -6.77
CA ASP A 286 -16.61 13.62 -6.52
C ASP A 286 -16.76 13.94 -5.04
N LEU A 287 -16.40 13.02 -4.13
CA LEU A 287 -16.30 13.28 -2.69
C LEU A 287 -15.25 14.36 -2.37
N LEU A 288 -14.04 14.25 -2.92
CA LEU A 288 -12.95 15.22 -2.71
C LEU A 288 -13.35 16.62 -3.19
N VAL A 289 -13.99 16.72 -4.35
CA VAL A 289 -14.40 18.00 -4.95
C VAL A 289 -15.60 18.59 -4.23
N SER A 290 -16.69 17.83 -4.08
CA SER A 290 -17.97 18.36 -3.58
C SER A 290 -17.95 18.63 -2.07
N ARG A 291 -17.39 17.72 -1.27
CA ARG A 291 -17.39 17.82 0.19
C ARG A 291 -16.17 18.57 0.72
N PHE A 292 -14.99 18.28 0.17
CA PHE A 292 -13.72 18.81 0.67
C PHE A 292 -13.13 19.94 -0.18
N GLN A 293 -13.81 20.35 -1.25
CA GLN A 293 -13.43 21.50 -2.09
C GLN A 293 -12.01 21.37 -2.68
N VAL A 294 -11.57 20.13 -2.92
CA VAL A 294 -10.32 19.86 -3.62
C VAL A 294 -10.45 20.36 -5.06
N PRO A 295 -9.52 21.20 -5.57
CA PRO A 295 -9.61 21.69 -6.94
C PRO A 295 -9.47 20.57 -7.97
N ASP A 296 -10.50 20.37 -8.78
CA ASP A 296 -10.55 19.31 -9.80
C ASP A 296 -9.41 19.41 -10.83
N VAL A 297 -8.94 20.63 -11.13
CA VAL A 297 -7.79 20.87 -12.02
C VAL A 297 -6.51 20.13 -11.60
N GLY A 298 -6.36 19.85 -10.30
CA GLY A 298 -5.21 19.11 -9.75
C GLY A 298 -5.39 17.60 -9.73
N LEU A 299 -6.52 17.08 -10.22
CA LEU A 299 -6.88 15.66 -10.15
C LEU A 299 -6.77 15.01 -11.54
N HIS A 300 -6.38 13.73 -11.57
CA HIS A 300 -6.40 12.92 -12.78
C HIS A 300 -6.74 11.46 -12.48
N ARG A 301 -7.59 10.86 -13.29
CA ARG A 301 -7.93 9.45 -13.16
C ARG A 301 -6.77 8.60 -13.67
N CYS A 302 -6.30 7.67 -12.85
CA CYS A 302 -5.26 6.71 -13.20
C CYS A 302 -5.71 5.33 -12.72
N ASP A 303 -6.45 4.62 -13.58
CA ASP A 303 -7.01 3.31 -13.27
C ASP A 303 -5.95 2.19 -13.48
N PHE A 304 -6.40 0.96 -13.76
CA PHE A 304 -5.53 -0.17 -14.09
C PHE A 304 -5.10 -0.16 -15.56
N PHE A 305 -4.04 -0.92 -15.87
CA PHE A 305 -3.43 -1.02 -17.20
C PHE A 305 -3.43 -2.47 -17.70
N TYR A 306 -4.59 -2.98 -18.06
CA TYR A 306 -4.72 -4.34 -18.62
C TYR A 306 -4.39 -4.36 -20.11
N PRO A 307 -3.69 -5.40 -20.59
CA PRO A 307 -3.53 -5.61 -22.01
C PRO A 307 -4.88 -5.94 -22.67
N LYS A 308 -4.92 -5.88 -24.00
CA LYS A 308 -6.11 -6.26 -24.75
C LYS A 308 -6.52 -7.70 -24.45
N ILE A 309 -7.81 -7.90 -24.15
CA ILE A 309 -8.38 -9.21 -23.89
C ILE A 309 -8.56 -9.98 -25.21
N ASP A 310 -8.00 -11.19 -25.28
CA ASP A 310 -8.24 -12.13 -26.36
C ASP A 310 -9.38 -13.09 -25.97
N VAL A 311 -10.61 -12.73 -26.37
CA VAL A 311 -11.84 -13.45 -26.01
C VAL A 311 -11.78 -14.92 -26.45
N SER A 312 -11.04 -15.24 -27.53
CA SER A 312 -10.91 -16.61 -28.03
C SER A 312 -10.14 -17.54 -27.10
N LYS A 313 -9.35 -16.99 -26.17
CA LYS A 313 -8.56 -17.74 -25.17
C LYS A 313 -9.28 -17.89 -23.84
N LEU A 314 -10.46 -17.29 -23.67
CA LEU A 314 -11.22 -17.40 -22.43
C LEU A 314 -11.88 -18.78 -22.35
N ARG A 315 -11.72 -19.45 -21.20
CA ARG A 315 -12.37 -20.73 -20.95
C ARG A 315 -13.90 -20.61 -20.95
N SER A 316 -14.60 -21.63 -21.42
CA SER A 316 -16.06 -21.71 -21.45
C SER A 316 -16.66 -21.92 -20.05
N PHE A 317 -18.00 -21.93 -19.98
CA PHE A 317 -18.74 -22.20 -18.76
C PHE A 317 -18.50 -23.61 -18.20
N GLU A 318 -18.40 -24.60 -19.10
CA GLU A 318 -18.26 -26.03 -18.79
C GLU A 318 -16.85 -26.39 -18.28
N GLU A 319 -15.83 -25.68 -18.77
CA GLU A 319 -14.44 -25.86 -18.37
C GLU A 319 -14.13 -25.31 -16.96
N ARG A 320 -15.08 -24.57 -16.38
CA ARG A 320 -14.92 -23.85 -15.12
C ARG A 320 -15.79 -24.47 -14.05
N LYS A 321 -15.34 -24.45 -12.79
CA LYS A 321 -16.10 -24.95 -11.65
C LYS A 321 -15.78 -24.16 -10.39
N HIS A 322 -16.62 -24.26 -9.37
CA HIS A 322 -16.39 -23.69 -8.05
C HIS A 322 -16.36 -22.15 -8.05
N ILE A 323 -16.16 -21.60 -6.85
CA ILE A 323 -16.21 -20.17 -6.58
C ILE A 323 -14.88 -19.74 -5.95
N ALA A 324 -14.29 -18.64 -6.42
CA ALA A 324 -13.03 -18.12 -5.88
C ALA A 324 -13.17 -16.75 -5.21
N PHE A 325 -12.36 -16.54 -4.18
CA PHE A 325 -12.04 -15.22 -3.63
C PHE A 325 -10.52 -15.06 -3.65
N ILE A 326 -10.01 -13.90 -4.08
CA ILE A 326 -8.60 -13.54 -3.97
C ILE A 326 -8.45 -12.21 -3.24
N GLY A 327 -7.59 -12.15 -2.23
CA GLY A 327 -7.21 -10.88 -1.60
C GLY A 327 -6.18 -11.01 -0.49
N SER A 328 -5.39 -9.95 -0.28
CA SER A 328 -4.43 -9.92 0.83
C SER A 328 -5.10 -9.80 2.19
N PHE A 329 -4.67 -10.64 3.12
CA PHE A 329 -5.20 -10.67 4.49
C PHE A 329 -4.59 -9.63 5.43
N LYS A 330 -3.64 -8.80 4.95
CA LYS A 330 -3.23 -7.57 5.64
C LYS A 330 -4.27 -6.45 5.48
N HIS A 331 -5.15 -6.55 4.49
CA HIS A 331 -6.20 -5.56 4.25
C HIS A 331 -7.51 -5.95 4.95
N ALA A 332 -7.91 -5.13 5.93
CA ALA A 332 -9.11 -5.34 6.75
C ALA A 332 -10.40 -5.64 5.95
N PRO A 333 -10.69 -4.98 4.81
CA PRO A 333 -11.85 -5.32 3.98
C PRO A 333 -11.91 -6.78 3.54
N ASN A 334 -10.77 -7.38 3.19
CA ASN A 334 -10.73 -8.77 2.71
C ASN A 334 -10.98 -9.75 3.85
N VAL A 335 -10.42 -9.48 5.02
CA VAL A 335 -10.65 -10.30 6.22
C VAL A 335 -12.13 -10.30 6.58
N ASP A 336 -12.75 -9.12 6.57
CA ASP A 336 -14.18 -8.97 6.85
C ASP A 336 -15.06 -9.71 5.82
N ALA A 337 -14.72 -9.60 4.54
CA ALA A 337 -15.43 -10.28 3.45
C ALA A 337 -15.41 -11.80 3.60
N VAL A 338 -14.26 -12.40 3.93
CA VAL A 338 -14.14 -13.85 4.12
C VAL A 338 -14.91 -14.30 5.36
N GLU A 339 -14.84 -13.54 6.45
CA GLU A 339 -15.62 -13.83 7.67
C GLU A 339 -17.13 -13.77 7.40
N TRP A 340 -17.61 -12.71 6.72
CA TRP A 340 -19.01 -12.56 6.35
C TRP A 340 -19.48 -13.64 5.38
N THR A 341 -18.64 -14.03 4.43
CA THR A 341 -18.91 -15.15 3.53
C THR A 341 -19.14 -16.43 4.33
N LYS A 342 -18.22 -16.78 5.23
CA LYS A 342 -18.31 -18.00 6.04
C LYS A 342 -19.51 -17.99 6.98
N SER A 343 -19.77 -16.87 7.66
CA SER A 343 -20.78 -16.81 8.72
C SER A 343 -22.20 -16.63 8.21
N SER A 344 -22.37 -15.92 7.09
CA SER A 344 -23.68 -15.37 6.69
C SER A 344 -24.11 -15.81 5.29
N ILE A 345 -23.20 -15.83 4.31
CA ILE A 345 -23.55 -16.16 2.91
C ILE A 345 -23.52 -17.67 2.67
N LEU A 346 -22.45 -18.36 3.10
CA LEU A 346 -22.25 -19.78 2.85
C LEU A 346 -23.41 -20.66 3.37
N PRO A 347 -23.95 -20.47 4.60
CA PRO A 347 -25.09 -21.27 5.07
C PRO A 347 -26.32 -21.12 4.19
N LEU A 348 -26.57 -19.92 3.67
CA LEU A 348 -27.70 -19.62 2.77
C LEU A 348 -27.46 -20.23 1.39
N LEU A 349 -26.24 -20.15 0.86
CA LEU A 349 -25.90 -20.82 -0.39
C LEU A 349 -26.13 -22.35 -0.28
N ARG A 350 -25.70 -22.95 0.83
CA ARG A 350 -25.88 -24.39 1.07
C ARG A 350 -27.35 -24.79 1.25
N SER A 351 -28.20 -23.93 1.83
CA SER A 351 -29.63 -24.24 1.96
C SER A 351 -30.35 -24.29 0.61
N THR A 352 -29.78 -23.68 -0.44
CA THR A 352 -30.30 -23.80 -1.82
C THR A 352 -29.95 -25.14 -2.50
N GLY A 353 -29.14 -25.98 -1.86
CA GLY A 353 -28.63 -27.23 -2.44
C GLY A 353 -27.38 -27.07 -3.31
N GLU A 354 -26.80 -25.87 -3.41
CA GLU A 354 -25.57 -25.65 -4.17
C GLU A 354 -24.36 -26.31 -3.51
N GLU A 355 -23.69 -27.20 -4.26
CA GLU A 355 -22.53 -27.98 -3.81
C GLU A 355 -21.19 -27.35 -4.21
N ALA A 356 -21.18 -26.24 -4.95
CA ALA A 356 -19.96 -25.54 -5.33
C ALA A 356 -19.08 -25.20 -4.13
N GLU A 357 -17.84 -25.72 -4.13
CA GLU A 357 -16.79 -25.29 -3.21
C GLU A 357 -16.44 -23.81 -3.37
N ILE A 358 -16.11 -23.17 -2.25
CA ILE A 358 -15.59 -21.80 -2.19
C ILE A 358 -14.12 -21.85 -1.80
N HIS A 359 -13.24 -21.35 -2.67
CA HIS A 359 -11.79 -21.35 -2.50
C HIS A 359 -11.28 -19.94 -2.24
N ILE A 360 -10.65 -19.75 -1.09
CA ILE A 360 -10.11 -18.48 -0.64
C ILE A 360 -8.60 -18.48 -0.82
N TYR A 361 -8.10 -17.55 -1.65
CA TYR A 361 -6.68 -17.31 -1.86
C TYR A 361 -6.27 -15.94 -1.32
N GLY A 362 -5.02 -15.84 -0.85
CA GLY A 362 -4.47 -14.59 -0.37
C GLY A 362 -3.09 -14.70 0.24
N SER A 363 -2.27 -13.68 0.04
CA SER A 363 -1.03 -13.47 0.78
C SER A 363 -1.31 -13.35 2.28
N TYR A 364 -0.38 -13.85 3.11
CA TYR A 364 -0.48 -13.82 4.58
C TYR A 364 -1.65 -14.65 5.15
N GLY A 365 -2.10 -15.66 4.39
CA GLY A 365 -3.18 -16.58 4.76
C GLY A 365 -2.78 -17.66 5.78
N ASP A 366 -1.49 -17.86 6.04
CA ASP A 366 -1.02 -18.95 6.90
C ASP A 366 -1.12 -18.66 8.41
N THR A 367 -1.77 -17.56 8.81
CA THR A 367 -1.94 -17.24 10.23
C THR A 367 -2.96 -18.16 10.90
N LYS A 368 -2.78 -18.42 12.20
CA LYS A 368 -3.70 -19.21 13.04
C LYS A 368 -5.16 -18.72 13.02
N ARG A 369 -5.43 -17.49 12.59
CA ARG A 369 -6.79 -16.96 12.43
C ARG A 369 -7.45 -17.56 11.20
N PHE A 370 -6.74 -17.55 10.07
CA PHE A 370 -7.26 -18.01 8.78
C PHE A 370 -7.33 -19.52 8.69
N SER A 371 -6.40 -20.26 9.32
CA SER A 371 -6.50 -21.72 9.38
C SER A 371 -7.78 -22.23 10.07
N ARG A 372 -8.41 -21.43 10.95
CA ARG A 372 -9.72 -21.75 11.57
C ARG A 372 -10.91 -21.40 10.69
N LEU A 373 -10.69 -20.63 9.63
CA LEU A 373 -11.73 -20.32 8.65
C LEU A 373 -11.90 -21.45 7.64
N ASP A 374 -10.91 -22.33 7.47
CA ASP A 374 -11.05 -23.56 6.70
C ASP A 374 -12.20 -24.42 7.26
N ASP A 375 -13.10 -24.88 6.38
CA ASP A 375 -14.22 -25.75 6.72
C ASP A 375 -14.57 -26.67 5.52
N PRO A 376 -13.76 -27.71 5.27
CA PRO A 376 -13.98 -28.65 4.17
C PRO A 376 -15.34 -29.35 4.24
N SER A 377 -15.91 -29.52 5.45
CA SER A 377 -17.21 -30.15 5.65
C SER A 377 -18.36 -29.37 5.02
N LYS A 378 -18.16 -28.06 4.80
CA LYS A 378 -19.11 -27.17 4.12
C LYS A 378 -18.62 -26.73 2.75
N GLY A 379 -17.56 -27.35 2.22
CA GLY A 379 -16.94 -26.98 0.95
C GLY A 379 -16.35 -25.56 0.97
N PHE A 380 -15.74 -25.13 2.08
CA PHE A 380 -15.09 -23.83 2.20
C PHE A 380 -13.61 -24.02 2.52
N TYR A 381 -12.73 -23.62 1.60
CA TYR A 381 -11.31 -23.95 1.67
C TYR A 381 -10.43 -22.71 1.68
N MET A 382 -9.48 -22.68 2.59
CA MET A 382 -8.38 -21.71 2.61
C MET A 382 -7.20 -22.28 1.81
N LYS A 383 -7.05 -21.86 0.57
CA LYS A 383 -6.04 -22.40 -0.38
C LYS A 383 -4.66 -21.73 -0.26
N GLY A 384 -4.52 -20.70 0.58
CA GLY A 384 -3.25 -19.98 0.76
C GLY A 384 -2.92 -19.05 -0.42
N PHE A 385 -1.65 -18.94 -0.78
CA PHE A 385 -1.21 -18.06 -1.87
C PHE A 385 -1.58 -18.64 -3.26
N ALA A 386 -2.08 -17.79 -4.17
CA ALA A 386 -2.35 -18.19 -5.55
C ALA A 386 -1.08 -18.06 -6.40
N PRO A 387 -0.61 -19.10 -7.11
CA PRO A 387 0.60 -19.04 -7.94
C PRO A 387 0.56 -17.93 -9.00
N GLY A 388 -0.63 -17.65 -9.54
CA GLY A 388 -0.91 -16.52 -10.42
C GLY A 388 -2.40 -16.18 -10.39
N ALA A 389 -2.74 -14.91 -10.16
CA ALA A 389 -4.13 -14.49 -9.96
C ALA A 389 -5.01 -14.79 -11.19
N HIS A 390 -4.55 -14.42 -12.38
CA HIS A 390 -5.29 -14.62 -13.64
C HIS A 390 -5.46 -16.11 -13.98
N GLU A 391 -4.38 -16.89 -13.93
CA GLU A 391 -4.45 -18.33 -14.18
C GLU A 391 -5.38 -19.03 -13.19
N THR A 392 -5.32 -18.66 -11.91
CA THR A 392 -6.19 -19.21 -10.87
C THR A 392 -7.65 -18.85 -11.16
N LEU A 393 -7.98 -17.56 -11.30
CA LEU A 393 -9.35 -17.09 -11.50
C LEU A 393 -9.99 -17.65 -12.79
N SER A 394 -9.20 -17.90 -13.84
CA SER A 394 -9.68 -18.45 -15.10
C SER A 394 -10.24 -19.87 -15.01
N GLN A 395 -9.97 -20.59 -13.92
CA GLN A 395 -10.48 -21.95 -13.66
C GLN A 395 -11.87 -21.94 -12.98
N TYR A 396 -12.25 -20.80 -12.41
CA TYR A 396 -13.44 -20.71 -11.59
C TYR A 396 -14.65 -20.26 -12.38
N ARG A 397 -15.81 -20.84 -12.05
CA ARG A 397 -17.08 -20.44 -12.66
C ARG A 397 -17.50 -19.08 -12.14
N LEU A 398 -17.24 -18.79 -10.87
CA LEU A 398 -17.60 -17.52 -10.27
C LEU A 398 -16.45 -16.99 -9.41
N SER A 399 -16.30 -15.68 -9.35
CA SER A 399 -15.53 -15.05 -8.27
C SER A 399 -16.45 -14.22 -7.37
N ILE A 400 -16.03 -13.99 -6.13
CA ILE A 400 -16.79 -13.17 -5.17
C ILE A 400 -15.91 -12.09 -4.56
N ALA A 401 -16.51 -10.92 -4.33
CA ALA A 401 -15.93 -9.80 -3.60
C ALA A 401 -16.96 -9.20 -2.62
N PRO A 402 -17.34 -9.91 -1.54
CA PRO A 402 -18.41 -9.50 -0.64
C PRO A 402 -17.92 -8.43 0.36
N LEU A 403 -17.61 -7.22 -0.14
CA LEU A 403 -16.97 -6.16 0.63
C LEU A 403 -18.01 -5.28 1.35
N ARG A 404 -18.03 -5.27 2.69
CA ARG A 404 -18.92 -4.36 3.44
C ARG A 404 -18.33 -2.97 3.66
N PHE A 405 -17.04 -2.79 3.47
CA PHE A 405 -16.39 -1.48 3.49
C PHE A 405 -15.13 -1.53 2.62
N GLY A 406 -14.69 -0.35 2.18
CA GLY A 406 -13.58 -0.19 1.25
C GLY A 406 -13.59 1.19 0.61
N ALA A 407 -12.56 1.46 -0.17
CA ALA A 407 -12.44 2.64 -1.03
C ALA A 407 -11.63 2.24 -2.27
N GLY A 408 -11.44 3.15 -3.22
CA GLY A 408 -10.78 2.89 -4.50
C GLY A 408 -11.51 1.87 -5.37
N ILE A 409 -10.82 1.41 -6.41
CA ILE A 409 -11.28 0.35 -7.32
C ILE A 409 -10.63 -0.99 -6.99
N LYS A 410 -11.29 -2.10 -7.37
CA LYS A 410 -11.03 -3.42 -6.82
C LYS A 410 -10.34 -4.27 -7.87
N GLY A 411 -9.01 -4.38 -7.77
CA GLY A 411 -8.19 -5.16 -8.70
C GLY A 411 -8.69 -6.61 -8.87
N LYS A 412 -9.10 -7.28 -7.78
CA LYS A 412 -9.66 -8.65 -7.85
C LYS A 412 -10.90 -8.80 -8.73
N ILE A 413 -11.70 -7.74 -8.88
CA ILE A 413 -12.87 -7.74 -9.76
C ILE A 413 -12.40 -7.52 -11.20
N ALA A 414 -11.53 -6.54 -11.44
CA ALA A 414 -10.93 -6.29 -12.75
C ALA A 414 -10.15 -7.51 -13.28
N ASP A 415 -9.39 -8.19 -12.42
CA ASP A 415 -8.68 -9.44 -12.71
C ASP A 415 -9.64 -10.56 -13.09
N SER A 416 -10.79 -10.65 -12.42
CA SER A 416 -11.83 -11.63 -12.75
C SER A 416 -12.40 -11.36 -14.14
N TRP A 417 -12.76 -10.11 -14.44
CA TRP A 417 -13.26 -9.72 -15.76
C TRP A 417 -12.24 -9.91 -16.86
N PHE A 418 -10.97 -9.60 -16.60
CA PHE A 418 -9.88 -9.78 -17.55
C PHE A 418 -9.77 -11.24 -18.04
N VAL A 419 -10.02 -12.21 -17.15
CA VAL A 419 -10.03 -13.65 -17.49
C VAL A 419 -11.43 -14.21 -17.77
N GLY A 420 -12.42 -13.35 -17.94
CA GLY A 420 -13.80 -13.73 -18.25
C GLY A 420 -14.52 -14.49 -17.14
N THR A 421 -14.16 -14.26 -15.88
CA THR A 421 -14.86 -14.80 -14.71
C THR A 421 -15.83 -13.75 -14.15
N PRO A 422 -17.17 -13.98 -14.20
CA PRO A 422 -18.14 -13.09 -13.56
C PRO A 422 -17.91 -12.97 -12.06
N CYS A 423 -18.19 -11.77 -11.50
CA CYS A 423 -17.97 -11.47 -10.09
C CYS A 423 -19.26 -11.04 -9.37
N VAL A 424 -19.61 -11.72 -8.28
CA VAL A 424 -20.66 -11.25 -7.36
C VAL A 424 -20.03 -10.38 -6.28
N THR A 425 -20.59 -9.18 -6.08
CA THR A 425 -20.04 -8.21 -5.15
C THR A 425 -21.14 -7.37 -4.49
N THR A 426 -20.76 -6.50 -3.57
CA THR A 426 -21.66 -5.51 -2.95
C THR A 426 -21.57 -4.19 -3.70
N SER A 427 -22.46 -3.24 -3.39
CA SER A 427 -22.38 -1.87 -3.93
C SER A 427 -21.03 -1.20 -3.61
N ILE A 428 -20.47 -1.45 -2.42
CA ILE A 428 -19.12 -1.00 -2.04
C ILE A 428 -18.05 -1.62 -2.93
N GLY A 429 -18.18 -2.90 -3.28
CA GLY A 429 -17.23 -3.59 -4.17
C GLY A 429 -17.31 -3.10 -5.62
N ALA A 430 -18.52 -2.81 -6.11
CA ALA A 430 -18.77 -2.30 -7.45
C ALA A 430 -18.46 -0.79 -7.62
N GLU A 431 -18.37 -0.05 -6.51
CA GLU A 431 -18.13 1.39 -6.52
C GLU A 431 -16.91 1.76 -7.37
N GLY A 432 -17.15 2.68 -8.31
CA GLY A 432 -16.12 3.22 -9.18
C GLY A 432 -15.56 2.23 -10.19
N MET A 433 -16.18 1.06 -10.45
CA MET A 433 -15.69 0.03 -11.37
C MET A 433 -16.31 0.08 -12.78
N THR A 434 -17.55 0.56 -12.91
CA THR A 434 -18.27 0.70 -14.20
C THR A 434 -18.98 2.05 -14.27
N SER A 435 -19.46 2.43 -15.46
CA SER A 435 -20.38 3.56 -15.62
C SER A 435 -21.82 3.08 -15.45
N GLU A 436 -22.75 3.96 -15.05
CA GLU A 436 -24.18 3.61 -14.89
C GLU A 436 -24.82 3.04 -16.16
N ALA A 437 -24.28 3.38 -17.33
CA ALA A 437 -24.78 2.92 -18.62
C ALA A 437 -24.27 1.51 -19.03
N SER A 438 -23.33 0.92 -18.28
CA SER A 438 -22.70 -0.35 -18.62
C SER A 438 -23.28 -1.50 -17.79
N PRO A 439 -23.67 -2.63 -18.41
CA PRO A 439 -24.02 -3.82 -17.65
C PRO A 439 -22.86 -4.27 -16.76
N TRP A 440 -23.19 -4.72 -15.54
CA TRP A 440 -22.20 -5.23 -14.60
C TRP A 440 -21.71 -6.63 -15.00
N GLY A 441 -20.41 -6.87 -14.88
CA GLY A 441 -19.79 -8.17 -15.14
C GLY A 441 -20.00 -9.20 -14.02
N GLY A 442 -21.25 -9.52 -13.69
CA GLY A 442 -21.63 -10.48 -12.64
C GLY A 442 -22.94 -10.08 -11.97
N ALA A 443 -22.96 -9.97 -10.64
CA ALA A 443 -24.10 -9.42 -9.90
C ALA A 443 -23.68 -8.51 -8.74
N ILE A 444 -24.59 -7.61 -8.34
CA ILE A 444 -24.45 -6.73 -7.18
C ILE A 444 -25.56 -7.07 -6.19
N ALA A 445 -25.20 -7.47 -4.97
CA ALA A 445 -26.12 -7.78 -3.89
C ALA A 445 -25.54 -7.29 -2.56
N ASN A 446 -26.38 -6.68 -1.71
CA ASN A 446 -25.91 -6.03 -0.49
C ASN A 446 -26.14 -6.87 0.76
N ASP A 447 -27.21 -7.64 0.83
CA ASP A 447 -27.50 -8.52 1.96
C ASP A 447 -27.12 -9.99 1.68
N PRO A 448 -26.95 -10.84 2.71
CA PRO A 448 -26.52 -12.22 2.53
C PRO A 448 -27.45 -13.10 1.69
N GLU A 449 -28.77 -12.85 1.75
CA GLU A 449 -29.79 -13.67 1.11
C GLU A 449 -29.82 -13.41 -0.40
N ALA A 450 -29.83 -12.12 -0.77
CA ALA A 450 -29.67 -11.70 -2.15
C ALA A 450 -28.31 -12.16 -2.69
N PHE A 451 -27.23 -12.04 -1.92
CA PHE A 451 -25.89 -12.45 -2.36
C PHE A 451 -25.82 -13.95 -2.67
N ALA A 452 -26.36 -14.81 -1.79
CA ALA A 452 -26.43 -16.24 -2.02
C ALA A 452 -27.31 -16.61 -3.23
N THR A 453 -28.43 -15.91 -3.39
CA THR A 453 -29.34 -16.08 -4.54
C THR A 453 -28.66 -15.74 -5.86
N GLU A 454 -27.93 -14.63 -5.91
CA GLU A 454 -27.19 -14.20 -7.10
C GLU A 454 -26.03 -15.14 -7.42
N MET A 455 -25.32 -15.64 -6.40
CA MET A 455 -24.30 -16.67 -6.57
C MET A 455 -24.89 -17.94 -7.19
N GLN A 456 -26.00 -18.44 -6.65
CA GLN A 456 -26.66 -19.65 -7.15
C GLN A 456 -27.13 -19.47 -8.59
N SER A 457 -27.82 -18.35 -8.88
CA SER A 457 -28.36 -18.09 -10.21
C SER A 457 -27.25 -18.01 -11.26
N LEU A 458 -26.19 -17.22 -11.01
CA LEU A 458 -25.08 -17.13 -11.96
C LEU A 458 -24.27 -18.42 -12.10
N TYR A 459 -24.22 -19.24 -11.05
CA TYR A 459 -23.48 -20.50 -11.11
C TYR A 459 -24.21 -21.57 -11.95
N ASN A 460 -25.55 -21.55 -11.98
CA ASN A 460 -26.36 -22.59 -12.62
C ASN A 460 -26.98 -22.16 -13.96
N ASP A 461 -27.09 -20.86 -14.23
CA ASP A 461 -27.62 -20.34 -15.49
C ASP A 461 -26.49 -19.95 -16.45
N GLN A 462 -26.23 -20.81 -17.42
CA GLN A 462 -25.18 -20.61 -18.41
C GLN A 462 -25.42 -19.40 -19.32
N GLU A 463 -26.67 -19.09 -19.68
CA GLU A 463 -26.97 -17.93 -20.55
C GLU A 463 -26.68 -16.64 -19.79
N ARG A 464 -27.16 -16.55 -18.55
CA ARG A 464 -26.88 -15.42 -17.67
C ARG A 464 -25.38 -15.28 -17.37
N TRP A 465 -24.69 -16.41 -17.17
CA TRP A 465 -23.24 -16.43 -17.00
C TRP A 465 -22.51 -15.86 -18.21
N ASN A 466 -22.86 -16.30 -19.43
CA ASN A 466 -22.24 -15.81 -20.66
C ASN A 466 -22.48 -14.30 -20.85
N PHE A 467 -23.71 -13.85 -20.62
CA PHE A 467 -24.06 -12.43 -20.71
C PHE A 467 -23.22 -11.57 -19.74
N THR A 468 -23.13 -11.98 -18.48
CA THR A 468 -22.36 -11.25 -17.47
C THR A 468 -20.85 -11.37 -17.67
N ARG A 469 -20.36 -12.48 -18.22
CA ARG A 469 -18.97 -12.61 -18.64
C ARG A 469 -18.63 -11.58 -19.72
N ASP A 470 -19.47 -11.46 -20.75
CA ASP A 470 -19.24 -10.51 -21.84
C ASP A 470 -19.32 -9.06 -21.37
N ALA A 471 -20.27 -8.75 -20.47
CA ALA A 471 -20.33 -7.46 -19.81
C ALA A 471 -19.06 -7.11 -19.03
N GLY A 472 -18.49 -8.07 -18.29
CA GLY A 472 -17.22 -7.89 -17.58
C GLY A 472 -16.05 -7.64 -18.52
N VAL A 473 -15.93 -8.41 -19.61
CA VAL A 473 -14.89 -8.24 -20.63
C VAL A 473 -14.97 -6.85 -21.27
N VAL A 474 -16.18 -6.37 -21.60
CA VAL A 474 -16.40 -5.02 -22.13
C VAL A 474 -16.00 -3.96 -21.12
N ALA A 475 -16.46 -4.08 -19.87
CA ALA A 475 -16.12 -3.12 -18.82
C ALA A 475 -14.60 -3.02 -18.62
N CYS A 476 -13.90 -4.16 -18.51
CA CYS A 476 -12.46 -4.22 -18.36
C CYS A 476 -11.74 -3.59 -19.57
N SER A 477 -12.10 -3.99 -20.79
CA SER A 477 -11.45 -3.50 -22.02
C SER A 477 -11.71 -2.01 -22.28
N SER A 478 -12.88 -1.49 -21.90
CA SER A 478 -13.21 -0.07 -22.14
C SER A 478 -12.55 0.88 -21.14
N ARG A 479 -12.32 0.43 -19.92
CA ARG A 479 -11.97 1.30 -18.79
C ARG A 479 -10.54 1.13 -18.32
N TYR A 480 -10.00 -0.07 -18.52
CA TYR A 480 -8.68 -0.44 -18.03
C TYR A 480 -7.71 -0.80 -19.15
N ASP A 481 -7.97 -0.40 -20.39
CA ASP A 481 -7.04 -0.61 -21.49
C ASP A 481 -5.70 0.09 -21.24
N HIS A 482 -4.62 -0.68 -21.33
CA HIS A 482 -3.26 -0.23 -21.08
C HIS A 482 -2.91 0.99 -21.93
N THR A 483 -3.09 0.91 -23.25
CA THR A 483 -2.67 1.98 -24.18
C THR A 483 -3.44 3.27 -23.90
N CYS A 484 -4.76 3.19 -23.76
CA CYS A 484 -5.60 4.36 -23.49
C CYS A 484 -5.22 5.04 -22.16
N ASN A 485 -5.05 4.25 -21.09
CA ASN A 485 -4.73 4.79 -19.78
C ASN A 485 -3.29 5.31 -19.68
N ALA A 486 -2.33 4.62 -20.33
CA ALA A 486 -0.94 5.07 -20.41
C ALA A 486 -0.83 6.42 -21.14
N ASP A 487 -1.49 6.54 -22.29
CA ASP A 487 -1.50 7.78 -23.07
C ASP A 487 -2.17 8.93 -22.32
N SER A 488 -3.30 8.66 -21.66
CA SER A 488 -3.99 9.65 -20.81
C SER A 488 -3.11 10.14 -19.66
N LEU A 489 -2.49 9.21 -18.91
CA LEU A 489 -1.60 9.54 -17.81
C LEU A 489 -0.43 10.41 -18.27
N MET A 490 0.24 9.99 -19.35
CA MET A 490 1.41 10.69 -19.85
C MET A 490 1.07 12.07 -20.42
N ALA A 491 -0.04 12.21 -21.15
CA ALA A 491 -0.52 13.51 -21.61
C ALA A 491 -0.81 14.46 -20.43
N ARG A 492 -1.39 13.94 -19.33
CA ARG A 492 -1.61 14.74 -18.13
C ARG A 492 -0.31 15.15 -17.45
N ILE A 493 0.65 14.25 -17.30
CA ILE A 493 1.95 14.53 -16.69
C ILE A 493 2.69 15.59 -17.50
N GLU A 494 2.74 15.46 -18.82
CA GLU A 494 3.40 16.42 -19.72
C GLU A 494 2.77 17.81 -19.60
N ARG A 495 1.43 17.87 -19.57
CA ARG A 495 0.71 19.12 -19.33
C ARG A 495 1.03 19.71 -17.96
N ALA A 496 0.97 18.90 -16.90
CA ALA A 496 1.27 19.33 -15.53
C ALA A 496 2.71 19.85 -15.39
N MET A 497 3.68 19.21 -16.05
CA MET A 497 5.06 19.67 -16.11
C MET A 497 5.18 21.09 -16.68
N SER A 498 4.42 21.41 -17.74
CA SER A 498 4.42 22.73 -18.37
C SER A 498 3.70 23.81 -17.54
N GLU A 499 2.65 23.42 -16.81
CA GLU A 499 1.77 24.33 -16.07
C GLU A 499 2.15 24.46 -14.58
N LYS A 500 3.10 23.65 -14.06
CA LYS A 500 3.38 23.48 -12.63
C LYS A 500 3.59 24.79 -11.87
N ILE A 501 4.26 25.78 -12.48
CA ILE A 501 4.55 27.07 -11.84
C ILE A 501 3.23 27.82 -11.60
N ALA A 502 2.43 28.01 -12.66
CA ALA A 502 1.14 28.67 -12.58
C ALA A 502 0.14 27.91 -11.68
N MET A 503 0.21 26.57 -11.65
CA MET A 503 -0.60 25.75 -10.73
C MET A 503 -0.23 26.01 -9.26
N ARG A 504 1.08 26.06 -8.94
CA ARG A 504 1.57 26.33 -7.58
C ARG A 504 1.22 27.74 -7.11
N GLU A 505 1.29 28.74 -7.98
CA GLU A 505 0.93 30.13 -7.65
C GLU A 505 -0.54 30.27 -7.26
N ARG A 506 -1.43 29.56 -7.98
CA ARG A 506 -2.89 29.54 -7.74
C ARG A 506 -3.29 28.64 -6.57
N ASN A 507 -2.45 27.69 -6.17
CA ASN A 507 -2.72 26.77 -5.06
C ASN A 507 -2.47 27.42 -3.70
N TRP A 508 -3.38 28.31 -3.27
CA TRP A 508 -3.27 29.00 -1.98
C TRP A 508 -3.30 28.06 -0.78
N MET A 509 -4.09 26.98 -0.83
CA MET A 509 -4.14 25.99 0.26
C MET A 509 -2.78 25.28 0.42
N GLY A 510 -2.18 24.84 -0.69
CA GLY A 510 -0.83 24.28 -0.67
C GLY A 510 0.21 25.28 -0.15
N ARG A 511 0.12 26.55 -0.55
CA ARG A 511 1.02 27.62 -0.05
C ARG A 511 0.87 27.86 1.45
N ILE A 512 -0.36 27.82 1.96
CA ILE A 512 -0.69 27.87 3.39
C ILE A 512 -0.03 26.70 4.12
N LEU A 513 -0.25 25.46 3.66
CA LEU A 513 0.29 24.25 4.25
C LEU A 513 1.81 24.17 4.21
N TRP A 514 2.42 24.79 3.20
CA TRP A 514 3.87 24.90 3.06
C TRP A 514 4.48 26.06 3.86
N SER A 515 3.67 26.92 4.46
CA SER A 515 4.16 28.07 5.22
C SER A 515 4.57 27.65 6.64
N GLU A 516 5.75 28.09 7.07
CA GLU A 516 6.30 27.78 8.40
C GLU A 516 5.61 28.57 9.53
N LYS A 517 4.68 29.49 9.18
CA LYS A 517 4.04 30.43 10.10
C LYS A 517 3.04 29.78 11.06
N TYR A 518 2.60 28.55 10.83
CA TYR A 518 1.66 27.87 11.74
C TYR A 518 2.30 27.38 13.04
N ARG A 519 3.64 27.28 13.11
CA ARG A 519 4.33 27.11 14.39
C ARG A 519 4.38 28.41 15.20
N ALA A 520 4.16 29.57 14.58
CA ALA A 520 4.26 30.86 15.23
C ALA A 520 3.05 31.21 16.11
N THR A 521 1.86 30.62 15.89
CA THR A 521 0.66 30.93 16.69
C THR A 521 0.77 30.46 18.14
N GLU A 522 1.58 29.43 18.43
CA GLU A 522 1.92 29.04 19.82
C GLU A 522 2.82 30.07 20.51
N TYR A 523 3.66 30.77 19.75
CA TYR A 523 4.58 31.80 20.26
C TYR A 523 3.93 33.20 20.30
N MET A 524 3.00 33.51 19.38
CA MET A 524 2.31 34.80 19.35
C MET A 524 1.28 34.98 20.47
N SER A 525 0.76 33.88 21.06
CA SER A 525 -0.09 33.94 22.25
C SER A 525 0.69 33.99 23.57
N SER A 526 2.02 33.83 23.53
CA SER A 526 2.89 33.90 24.71
C SER A 526 3.61 35.25 24.87
N ASP A 527 3.53 36.14 23.88
CA ASP A 527 3.97 37.54 23.99
C ASP A 527 2.79 38.47 24.37
N ASP A 528 2.26 38.24 25.56
CA ASP A 528 1.42 39.22 26.26
C ASP A 528 2.09 39.61 27.59
N THR A 529 3.38 39.98 27.51
CA THR A 529 4.02 40.87 28.47
C THR A 529 4.74 41.98 27.72
N GLN A 530 3.98 43.06 27.50
CA GLN A 530 4.40 44.47 27.47
C GLN A 530 5.90 44.76 27.26
N GLY A 531 6.21 45.42 26.14
CA GLY A 531 7.19 46.51 26.16
C GLY A 531 8.13 46.62 24.96
N ALA A 532 7.72 47.48 24.02
CA ALA A 532 8.57 48.39 23.25
C ALA A 532 9.08 47.96 21.85
N GLN A 533 8.79 48.90 20.93
CA GLN A 533 9.46 49.21 19.66
C GLN A 533 9.00 48.51 18.38
N LEU A 534 7.83 48.94 17.92
CA LEU A 534 7.52 49.12 16.51
C LEU A 534 8.41 50.23 15.88
N THR A 535 9.38 49.83 15.06
CA THR A 535 10.03 50.63 13.98
C THR A 535 10.95 49.65 13.22
N LYS A 536 10.96 49.44 11.90
CA LYS A 536 10.60 50.22 10.71
C LYS A 536 10.35 49.24 9.56
N TYR A 537 9.37 49.60 8.71
CA TYR A 537 9.15 49.29 7.29
C TYR A 537 9.65 47.98 6.69
#